data_AF-A0A830F818-F1
#
_entry.id   AF-A0A830F818-F1
#
_cell.length_a   1.000
_cell.length_b   1.000
_cell.length_c   1.000
_cell.angle_alpha   90.00
_cell.angle_beta   90.00
_cell.angle_gamma   90.00
#
_symmetry.space_group_name_H-M   'P 1'
#
loop_
_entity.id
_entity.type
_entity.pdbx_description
1 polymer ?
#
loop_
_entity_poly.entity_id
_entity_poly.type
_entity_poly.pdbx_seq_one_letter_code
_entity_poly.pdbx_strand_id
1 'polypeptide(L)' 'MILEDARMTGLVPDDVLIVASVPPDSNEPQIASPTTSIDAGDTLTVYSDRGADPAVTDIFGLFGEYR' A
#
# COMPACT_ATOMS: atom_id res chain seq x y z
N MET A 1 1.05 11.00 2.95
CA MET A 1 1.99 11.23 1.82
C MET A 1 1.29 10.90 0.51
N ILE A 2 1.55 11.63 -0.58
CA ILE A 2 0.92 11.35 -1.89
C ILE A 2 1.56 10.13 -2.56
N LEU A 3 0.74 9.25 -3.14
CA LEU A 3 1.19 8.00 -3.76
C LEU A 3 2.17 8.21 -4.93
N GLU A 4 1.94 9.21 -5.76
CA GLU A 4 2.87 9.56 -6.85
C GLU A 4 4.27 9.92 -6.33
N ASP A 5 4.36 10.72 -5.26
CA ASP A 5 5.64 11.07 -4.63
C ASP A 5 6.35 9.83 -4.08
N ALA A 6 5.60 8.90 -3.48
CA ALA A 6 6.14 7.64 -2.97
C ALA A 6 6.76 6.78 -4.09
N ARG A 7 6.15 6.78 -5.28
CA ARG A 7 6.69 6.12 -6.48
C ARG A 7 7.94 6.84 -6.98
N MET A 8 7.88 8.17 -7.11
CA MET A 8 9.01 8.97 -7.62
C MET A 8 10.24 8.92 -6.73
N THR A 9 10.05 8.77 -5.41
CA THR A 9 11.12 8.65 -4.42
C THR A 9 11.63 7.22 -4.25
N GLY A 10 11.03 6.23 -4.94
CA GLY A 10 11.40 4.83 -4.85
C GLY A 10 10.98 4.14 -3.54
N LEU A 11 10.09 4.76 -2.77
CA LEU A 11 9.51 4.14 -1.57
C LEU A 11 8.56 2.99 -1.93
N VAL A 12 7.87 3.11 -3.08
CA VAL A 12 7.08 2.02 -3.67
C VAL A 12 7.84 1.47 -4.88
N PRO A 13 8.22 0.18 -4.89
CA PRO A 13 8.88 -0.44 -6.03
C PRO A 13 8.04 -0.39 -7.31
N ASP A 14 8.69 -0.33 -8.47
CA ASP A 14 8.02 -0.21 -9.77
C ASP A 14 7.09 -1.40 -10.09
N ASP A 15 7.40 -2.57 -9.55
CA ASP A 15 6.63 -3.81 -9.72
C ASP A 15 5.53 -4.00 -8.66
N VAL A 16 5.24 -2.96 -7.88
CA VAL A 16 4.17 -2.92 -6.89
C VAL A 16 3.16 -1.83 -7.25
N LEU A 17 1.88 -2.21 -7.30
CA LEU A 17 0.76 -1.31 -7.55
C LEU A 17 -0.17 -1.31 -6.33
N ILE A 18 -0.38 -0.14 -5.74
CA ILE A 18 -1.41 0.06 -4.71
C ILE A 18 -2.75 0.26 -5.42
N VAL A 19 -3.73 -0.60 -5.14
CA VAL A 19 -5.04 -0.59 -5.80
C VAL A 19 -6.14 0.02 -4.92
N ALA A 20 -6.00 -0.10 -3.60
CA ALA A 20 -6.94 0.50 -2.65
C ALA A 20 -6.27 0.79 -1.31
N SER A 21 -6.83 1.75 -0.59
CA SER A 21 -6.48 2.09 0.79
C SER A 21 -7.73 2.05 1.67
N VAL A 22 -7.58 1.60 2.90
CA VAL A 22 -8.61 1.62 3.94
C VAL A 22 -8.03 2.38 5.13
N PRO A 23 -8.57 3.56 5.47
CA PRO A 23 -8.18 4.29 6.67
C PRO A 23 -8.43 3.47 7.95
N PRO A 24 -7.64 3.65 9.02
CA PRO A 24 -7.75 2.84 10.25
C PRO A 24 -9.12 2.93 10.92
N ASP A 25 -9.81 4.08 10.80
CA ASP A 25 -11.14 4.32 11.36
C ASP A 25 -12.28 4.06 10.36
N SER A 26 -11.98 3.50 9.19
CA SER A 26 -12.94 3.19 8.14
C SER A 26 -12.93 1.70 7.81
N ASN A 27 -14.09 1.18 7.40
CA ASN A 27 -14.19 -0.17 6.81
C ASN A 27 -14.42 -0.12 5.30
N GLU A 28 -14.46 1.07 4.72
CA GLU A 28 -14.76 1.24 3.30
C GLU A 28 -13.47 1.44 2.50
N PRO A 29 -13.13 0.52 1.58
CA PRO A 29 -11.97 0.66 0.73
C PRO A 29 -12.17 1.78 -0.28
N GLN A 30 -11.16 2.63 -0.39
CA GLN A 30 -11.08 3.70 -1.37
C GLN A 30 -10.15 3.25 -2.50
N ILE A 31 -10.64 3.31 -3.74
CA ILE A 31 -9.81 3.01 -4.91
C ILE A 31 -8.68 4.01 -4.99
N ALA A 32 -7.45 3.51 -5.03
CA ALA A 32 -6.26 4.35 -5.04
C ALA A 32 -6.09 5.02 -6.41
N SER A 33 -5.65 6.28 -6.38
CA SER A 33 -5.22 7.06 -7.53
C SER A 33 -3.84 7.69 -7.24
N PRO A 34 -3.14 8.23 -8.25
CA PRO A 34 -1.84 8.87 -8.04
C PRO A 34 -1.86 9.98 -6.98
N THR A 35 -2.98 10.69 -6.86
CA THR A 35 -3.19 11.78 -5.90
C THR A 35 -3.74 11.32 -4.55
N THR A 36 -3.97 10.02 -4.35
CA THR A 36 -4.39 9.48 -3.05
C THR A 36 -3.31 9.79 -2.02
N SER A 37 -3.71 10.42 -0.91
CA SER A 37 -2.87 10.49 0.28
C SER A 37 -2.99 9.18 1.03
N ILE A 38 -1.85 8.63 1.42
CA ILE A 38 -1.73 7.46 2.27
C ILE A 38 -1.03 7.88 3.55
N ASP A 39 -1.59 7.49 4.68
CA ASP A 39 -1.08 7.85 5.99
C ASP A 39 -0.75 6.60 6.83
N ALA A 40 0.07 6.78 7.86
CA ALA A 40 0.48 5.67 8.71
C ALA A 40 -0.74 5.05 9.41
N GLY A 41 -0.86 3.73 9.34
CA GLY A 41 -2.02 2.98 9.86
C GLY A 41 -3.07 2.63 8.81
N ASP A 42 -2.97 3.18 7.59
CA ASP A 42 -3.82 2.75 6.48
C ASP A 42 -3.52 1.30 6.11
N THR A 43 -4.57 0.51 5.89
CA THR A 43 -4.45 -0.82 5.29
C THR A 43 -4.46 -0.68 3.78
N LEU A 44 -3.43 -1.23 3.13
CA LEU A 44 -3.26 -1.15 1.69
C LEU A 44 -3.54 -2.49 1.03
N THR A 45 -4.32 -2.45 -0.05
CA THR A 45 -4.39 -3.57 -0.99
C THR A 45 -3.39 -3.33 -2.10
N VAL A 46 -2.49 -4.29 -2.31
CA VAL A 46 -1.42 -4.19 -3.29
C VAL A 46 -1.47 -5.35 -4.27
N TYR A 47 -1.14 -5.07 -5.51
CA TYR A 47 -0.78 -6.05 -6.53
C TYR A 47 0.74 -6.00 -6.73
N SER A 48 1.38 -7.17 -6.79
CA SER A 48 2.80 -7.28 -7.13
C SER A 48 3.01 -8.42 -8.11
N ASP A 49 3.90 -8.21 -9.07
CA ASP A 49 4.33 -9.27 -10.00
C ASP A 49 5.07 -10.41 -9.27
N ARG A 50 5.64 -10.14 -8.09
CA ARG A 50 6.28 -11.14 -7.23
C ARG A 50 5.28 -11.88 -6.33
N GLY A 51 4.02 -11.46 -6.30
CA GLY A 51 2.99 -11.98 -5.38
C GLY A 51 3.18 -11.50 -3.94
N ALA A 52 2.79 -12.32 -2.97
CA ALA A 52 2.90 -12.03 -1.54
C ALA A 52 4.33 -12.25 -0.98
N ASP A 53 5.34 -11.81 -1.74
CA ASP A 53 6.74 -11.91 -1.34
C ASP A 53 6.98 -11.09 -0.05
N PRO A 54 7.63 -11.65 0.99
CA PRO A 54 7.94 -10.92 2.21
C PRO A 54 8.65 -9.59 1.96
N ALA A 55 9.54 -9.51 0.97
CA ALA A 55 10.26 -8.29 0.61
C ALA A 55 9.34 -7.18 0.09
N VAL A 56 8.15 -7.52 -0.41
CA VAL A 56 7.10 -6.56 -0.81
C VAL A 56 6.27 -6.16 0.40
N THR A 57 5.83 -7.12 1.21
CA THR A 57 4.97 -6.84 2.37
C THR A 57 5.69 -6.10 3.50
N ASP A 58 7.00 -6.29 3.65
CA ASP A 58 7.81 -5.65 4.70
C ASP A 58 7.91 -4.12 4.51
N ILE A 59 7.79 -3.63 3.27
CA ILE A 59 7.79 -2.20 2.93
C ILE A 59 6.62 -1.46 3.60
N PHE A 60 5.46 -2.12 3.66
CA PHE A 60 4.23 -1.55 4.19
C PHE A 60 3.99 -1.91 5.67
N GLY A 61 4.85 -2.75 6.23
CA GLY A 61 4.68 -3.35 7.55
C GLY A 61 3.63 -4.46 7.51
N LEU A 62 4.00 -5.64 8.01
CA LEU A 62 3.06 -6.74 8.26
C LEU A 62 2.08 -6.35 9.37
N PHE A 63 0.93 -5.79 9.01
CA PHE A 63 -0.22 -5.73 9.91
C PHE A 63 -1.03 -7.03 9.79
N GLY A 64 -0.69 -7.99 10.64
CA GLY A 64 -1.54 -9.14 10.93
C GLY A 64 -0.85 -10.48 10.70
N GLU A 65 -0.54 -11.17 11.79
CA GLU A 65 -0.45 -12.63 11.77
C GLU A 65 -1.71 -13.18 11.09
N TYR A 66 -1.55 -13.99 10.04
CA TYR A 66 -2.60 -14.90 9.62
C TYR A 66 -2.90 -15.82 10.82
N ARG A 67 -4.04 -15.63 11.47
CA ARG A 67 -4.55 -16.53 12.50
C ARG A 67 -5.99 -16.92 12.21
#